data_AF-A0A803QXI2-F1
#
_entry.id   AF-A0A803QXI2-F1
#
_cell.length_a   1.000
_cell.length_b   1.000
_cell.length_c   1.000
_cell.angle_alpha   90.00
_cell.angle_beta   90.00
_cell.angle_gamma   90.00
#
_symmetry.space_group_name_H-M   'P 1'
#
loop_
_entity.id
_entity.type
_entity.pdbx_description
1 polymer ?
#
loop_
_entity_poly.entity_id
_entity_poly.type
_entity_poly.pdbx_seq_one_letter_code
_entity_poly.pdbx_strand_id
1 'polypeptide(L)'
;MLLLFHYNMSFLDLTSNNLSSFTILLATLLFFVLLYKSWFSIKTNSPPSPPKLPIIGNLHQLGLYPHRTLQAWSRRYGPVMQLRLGSVPVLVISSATAAREIMKTHDLAFSNRPKSCALEKLLYNYRDISSAPYGEYWRQMKSVSVLHLLNNKRVQSYRAVREEETKLMVEKIRKSCGTGVNLSELFVRLTNDVVCRVALGRKYGEESGGKRFKELLGKLTELLGGFYIRDYFPKLGWLSRVSGLDGRMEKVAKEFDEFLEGVLRDHMNTNKNVDDEEKDFVDILLWIQRENLLGFSIDRTSIKALILVIFFLFVLFHHNHIYYIYFGLFTN
;
A
#
# COMPACT_ATOMS: atom_id res chain seq x y z
N MET A 1 -3.42 67.53 17.86
CA MET A 1 -3.34 66.53 16.76
C MET A 1 -2.84 65.16 17.25
N LEU A 2 -1.79 65.07 18.07
CA LEU A 2 -1.27 63.81 18.63
C LEU A 2 -2.24 63.05 19.58
N LEU A 3 -3.03 63.76 20.41
CA LEU A 3 -3.99 63.13 21.32
C LEU A 3 -5.19 62.46 20.60
N LEU A 4 -5.65 63.02 19.49
CA LEU A 4 -6.71 62.42 18.66
C LEU A 4 -6.22 61.19 17.89
N PHE A 5 -4.94 61.15 17.51
CA PHE A 5 -4.31 59.99 16.89
C PHE A 5 -4.12 58.84 17.88
N HIS A 6 -3.74 59.15 19.13
CA HIS A 6 -3.58 58.14 20.17
C HIS A 6 -4.93 57.52 20.57
N TYR A 7 -5.97 58.34 20.74
CA TYR A 7 -7.31 57.87 21.09
C TYR A 7 -7.93 56.98 20.00
N ASN A 8 -7.77 57.36 18.73
CA ASN A 8 -8.26 56.57 17.59
C ASN A 8 -7.52 55.23 17.44
N MET A 9 -6.21 55.18 17.68
CA MET A 9 -5.46 53.91 17.70
C MET A 9 -5.92 52.98 18.82
N SER A 10 -6.07 53.48 20.06
CA SER A 10 -6.59 52.67 21.16
C SER A 10 -8.03 52.22 20.95
N PHE A 11 -8.89 53.03 20.31
CA PHE A 11 -10.26 52.66 19.98
C PHE A 11 -10.35 51.59 18.87
N LEU A 12 -9.48 51.66 17.86
CA LEU A 12 -9.35 50.63 16.83
C LEU A 12 -8.79 49.31 17.41
N ASP A 13 -7.85 49.36 18.35
CA ASP A 13 -7.33 48.17 19.04
C ASP A 13 -8.38 47.52 19.96
N LEU A 14 -9.18 48.31 20.67
CA LEU A 14 -10.29 47.81 21.50
C LEU A 14 -11.39 47.15 20.66
N THR A 15 -11.74 47.71 19.50
CA THR A 15 -12.76 47.12 18.60
C THR A 15 -12.25 45.86 17.90
N SER A 16 -10.98 45.84 17.49
CA SER A 16 -10.25 44.67 16.96
C SER A 16 -10.26 43.48 17.94
N ASN A 17 -9.88 43.72 19.20
CA ASN A 17 -9.78 42.69 20.23
C ASN A 17 -11.15 42.13 20.67
N ASN A 18 -12.20 42.95 20.63
CA ASN A 18 -13.56 42.50 20.91
C ASN A 18 -14.15 41.66 19.78
N LEU A 19 -13.82 41.97 18.51
CA LEU A 19 -14.27 41.21 17.36
C LEU A 19 -13.56 39.84 17.27
N SER A 20 -12.27 39.77 17.58
CA SER A 20 -11.53 38.50 17.68
C SER A 20 -12.05 37.61 18.81
N SER A 21 -12.36 38.20 19.97
CA SER A 21 -12.95 37.47 21.10
C SER A 21 -14.34 36.91 20.79
N PHE A 22 -15.19 37.70 20.10
CA PHE A 22 -16.53 37.28 19.69
C PHE A 22 -16.49 36.15 18.65
N THR A 23 -15.57 36.23 17.68
CA THR A 23 -15.40 35.16 16.68
C THR A 23 -14.92 33.86 17.30
N ILE A 24 -14.03 33.91 18.30
CA ILE A 24 -13.59 32.72 19.07
C ILE A 24 -14.76 32.13 19.88
N LEU A 25 -15.56 32.97 20.54
CA LEU A 25 -16.72 32.52 21.32
C LEU A 25 -17.79 31.87 20.41
N LEU A 26 -18.05 32.47 19.25
CA LEU A 26 -19.00 31.91 18.28
C LEU A 26 -18.48 30.60 17.69
N ALA A 27 -17.20 30.52 17.36
CA ALA A 27 -16.57 29.29 16.86
C ALA A 27 -16.60 28.17 17.90
N THR A 28 -16.35 28.48 19.18
CA THR A 28 -16.44 27.50 20.27
C THR A 28 -17.88 27.05 20.52
N LEU A 29 -18.85 27.97 20.52
CA LEU A 29 -20.27 27.62 20.65
C LEU A 29 -20.75 26.72 19.49
N LEU A 30 -20.42 27.08 18.24
CA LEU A 30 -20.72 26.26 17.07
C LEU A 30 -20.04 24.89 17.15
N PHE A 31 -18.80 24.84 17.64
CA PHE A 31 -18.11 23.57 17.90
C PHE A 31 -18.90 22.71 18.88
N PHE A 32 -19.30 23.23 20.05
CA PHE A 32 -20.10 22.48 21.02
C PHE A 32 -21.48 22.05 20.50
N VAL A 33 -22.16 22.88 19.70
CA VAL A 33 -23.44 22.51 19.05
C VAL A 33 -23.24 21.37 18.05
N LEU A 34 -22.16 21.39 17.28
CA LEU A 34 -21.80 20.30 16.36
C LEU A 34 -21.41 19.02 17.12
N LEU A 35 -20.69 19.14 18.25
CA LEU A 35 -20.40 18.01 19.14
C LEU A 35 -21.71 17.39 19.66
N TYR A 36 -22.63 18.22 20.15
CA TYR A 36 -23.92 17.78 20.69
C TYR A 36 -24.77 17.07 19.63
N LYS A 37 -24.94 17.65 18.44
CA LYS A 37 -25.67 17.00 17.34
C LYS A 37 -25.03 15.69 16.89
N SER A 38 -23.69 15.62 16.89
CA SER A 38 -22.97 14.39 16.55
C SER A 38 -23.16 13.30 17.62
N TRP A 39 -23.34 13.66 18.88
CA TRP A 39 -23.56 12.73 19.99
C TRP A 39 -24.98 12.17 19.98
N PHE A 40 -25.98 12.99 19.62
CA PHE A 40 -27.40 12.64 19.64
C PHE A 40 -27.97 12.14 18.30
N SER A 41 -27.12 11.87 17.30
CA SER A 41 -27.56 11.28 16.03
C SER A 41 -28.28 9.94 16.26
N ILE A 42 -29.54 9.87 15.81
CA ILE A 42 -30.49 8.77 16.02
C ILE A 42 -29.89 7.43 15.58
N LYS A 43 -30.02 6.39 16.44
CA LYS A 43 -29.64 5.01 16.15
C LYS A 43 -30.50 4.45 15.02
N THR A 44 -29.94 4.32 13.83
CA THR A 44 -30.42 3.35 12.83
C THR A 44 -29.84 1.97 13.17
N ASN A 45 -30.31 0.90 12.51
CA ASN A 45 -29.82 -0.49 12.63
C ASN A 45 -28.36 -0.66 12.15
N SER A 46 -27.45 0.15 12.67
CA SER A 46 -26.03 0.15 12.35
C SER A 46 -25.29 -0.80 13.29
N PRO A 47 -24.20 -1.44 12.82
CA PRO A 47 -23.34 -2.23 13.70
C PRO A 47 -22.84 -1.41 14.91
N PRO A 48 -22.54 -2.07 16.03
CA PRO A 48 -21.97 -1.41 17.21
C PRO A 48 -20.68 -0.66 16.86
N SER A 49 -20.41 0.42 17.60
CA SER A 49 -19.27 1.32 17.33
C SER A 49 -18.64 1.77 18.64
N PRO A 50 -17.29 1.75 18.76
CA PRO A 50 -16.60 2.43 19.85
C PRO A 50 -16.91 3.93 19.86
N PRO A 51 -16.91 4.59 21.04
CA PRO A 51 -17.08 6.04 21.13
C PRO A 51 -16.10 6.76 20.21
N LYS A 52 -16.63 7.70 19.41
CA LYS A 52 -15.89 8.42 18.38
C LYS A 52 -15.94 9.92 18.63
N LEU A 53 -14.86 10.62 18.32
CA LEU A 53 -14.82 12.07 18.40
C LEU A 53 -15.38 12.69 17.12
N PRO A 54 -15.99 13.89 17.17
CA PRO A 54 -16.43 14.58 15.96
C PRO A 54 -15.26 14.91 15.05
N ILE A 55 -15.53 14.95 13.74
CA ILE A 55 -14.56 15.15 12.65
C ILE A 55 -13.56 13.98 12.50
N ILE A 56 -12.77 13.65 13.52
CA ILE A 56 -11.69 12.65 13.43
C ILE A 56 -12.17 11.20 13.58
N GLY A 57 -13.34 10.99 14.19
CA GLY A 57 -13.90 9.67 14.44
C GLY A 57 -13.05 8.87 15.43
N ASN A 58 -12.68 7.65 15.05
CA ASN A 58 -11.94 6.67 15.83
C ASN A 58 -10.42 6.69 15.57
N LEU A 59 -9.92 7.58 14.69
CA LEU A 59 -8.48 7.63 14.34
C LEU A 59 -7.57 7.79 15.56
N HIS A 60 -7.94 8.66 16.49
CA HIS A 60 -7.17 8.95 17.72
C HIS A 60 -6.97 7.73 18.64
N GLN A 61 -7.74 6.66 18.44
CA GLN A 61 -7.68 5.45 19.26
C GLN A 61 -6.87 4.34 18.57
N LEU A 62 -6.56 4.50 17.28
CA LEU A 62 -5.71 3.56 16.56
C LEU A 62 -4.25 3.85 16.96
N GLY A 63 -3.72 3.02 17.84
CA GLY A 63 -2.31 3.07 18.22
C GLY A 63 -1.38 2.58 17.11
N LEU A 64 -0.10 2.39 17.45
CA LEU A 64 0.93 1.93 16.50
C LEU A 64 0.60 0.59 15.81
N TYR A 65 -0.17 -0.27 16.48
CA TYR A 65 -0.61 -1.57 15.96
C TYR A 65 -2.13 -1.64 15.83
N PRO A 66 -2.72 -1.07 14.75
CA PRO A 66 -4.17 -0.99 14.58
C PRO A 66 -4.87 -2.35 14.73
N HIS A 67 -4.30 -3.42 14.18
CA HIS A 67 -4.86 -4.77 14.24
C HIS A 67 -5.08 -5.27 15.69
N ARG A 68 -4.22 -4.90 16.65
CA ARG A 68 -4.37 -5.26 18.06
C ARG A 68 -5.51 -4.48 18.71
N THR A 69 -5.61 -3.17 18.44
CA THR A 69 -6.73 -2.34 18.89
C THR A 69 -8.05 -2.88 18.34
N LEU A 70 -8.10 -3.21 17.04
CA LEU A 70 -9.29 -3.77 16.39
C LEU A 70 -9.71 -5.11 17.01
N GLN A 71 -8.75 -5.97 17.37
CA GLN A 71 -9.03 -7.23 18.07
C GLN A 71 -9.59 -7.00 19.48
N ALA A 72 -9.02 -6.07 20.24
CA ALA A 72 -9.53 -5.73 21.58
C ALA A 72 -10.96 -5.16 21.50
N TRP A 73 -11.24 -4.33 20.49
CA TRP A 73 -12.57 -3.82 20.26
C TRP A 73 -13.56 -4.87 19.78
N SER A 74 -13.17 -5.81 18.92
CA SER A 74 -14.09 -6.86 18.48
C SER A 74 -14.53 -7.76 19.63
N ARG A 75 -13.67 -8.00 20.62
CA ARG A 75 -14.03 -8.67 21.88
C ARG A 75 -15.02 -7.89 22.73
N ARG A 76 -14.98 -6.55 22.68
CA ARG A 76 -15.81 -5.67 23.51
C ARG A 76 -17.13 -5.27 22.87
N TYR A 77 -17.12 -4.95 21.57
CA TYR A 77 -18.25 -4.41 20.83
C TYR A 77 -18.90 -5.44 19.90
N GLY A 78 -18.23 -6.57 19.65
CA GLY A 78 -18.72 -7.65 18.81
C GLY A 78 -17.92 -7.84 17.52
N PRO A 79 -18.12 -8.96 16.83
CA PRO A 79 -17.32 -9.37 15.68
C PRO A 79 -17.61 -8.58 14.39
N VAL A 80 -18.67 -7.77 14.37
CA VAL A 80 -19.01 -6.86 13.27
C VAL A 80 -19.25 -5.50 13.90
N MET A 81 -18.36 -4.55 13.61
CA MET A 81 -18.42 -3.22 14.20
C MET A 81 -18.15 -2.14 13.17
N GLN A 82 -18.77 -0.99 13.35
CA GLN A 82 -18.59 0.17 12.48
C GLN A 82 -17.65 1.17 13.13
N LEU A 83 -16.67 1.63 12.38
CA LEU A 83 -15.75 2.70 12.72
C LEU A 83 -15.94 3.88 11.77
N ARG A 84 -15.39 5.02 12.18
CA ARG A 84 -15.24 6.19 11.31
C ARG A 84 -13.81 6.67 11.39
N LEU A 85 -13.06 6.62 10.29
CA LEU A 85 -11.69 7.11 10.22
C LEU A 85 -11.69 8.46 9.51
N GLY A 86 -11.68 9.55 10.27
CA GLY A 86 -11.93 10.88 9.73
C GLY A 86 -13.29 10.96 9.03
N SER A 87 -13.30 11.21 7.73
CA SER A 87 -14.51 11.22 6.91
C SER A 87 -14.94 9.86 6.38
N VAL A 88 -14.10 8.82 6.51
CA VAL A 88 -14.30 7.50 5.88
C VAL A 88 -15.01 6.53 6.83
N PRO A 89 -16.18 5.97 6.47
CA PRO A 89 -16.80 4.88 7.22
C PRO A 89 -16.05 3.57 6.98
N VAL A 90 -15.80 2.80 8.03
CA VAL A 90 -15.09 1.51 7.95
C VAL A 90 -15.88 0.45 8.68
N LEU A 91 -16.16 -0.67 8.02
CA LEU A 91 -16.75 -1.85 8.63
C LEU A 91 -15.64 -2.83 8.99
N VAL A 92 -15.55 -3.22 10.26
CA VAL A 92 -14.55 -4.17 10.75
C VAL A 92 -15.21 -5.51 11.00
N ILE A 93 -14.59 -6.55 10.46
CA ILE A 93 -15.06 -7.93 10.50
C ILE A 93 -14.02 -8.76 11.24
N SER A 94 -14.45 -9.47 12.28
CA SER A 94 -13.59 -10.25 13.18
C SER A 94 -14.18 -11.62 13.52
N SER A 95 -15.03 -12.17 12.65
CA SER A 95 -15.46 -13.57 12.72
C SER A 95 -15.42 -14.24 11.35
N ALA A 96 -15.17 -15.55 11.34
CA ALA A 96 -15.15 -16.34 10.12
C ALA A 96 -16.51 -16.36 9.41
N THR A 97 -17.61 -16.38 10.17
CA THR A 97 -18.98 -16.38 9.62
C THR A 97 -19.28 -15.07 8.89
N ALA A 98 -19.01 -13.92 9.51
CA ALA A 98 -19.22 -12.62 8.86
C ALA A 98 -18.24 -12.38 7.69
N ALA A 99 -17.00 -12.84 7.81
CA ALA A 99 -16.03 -12.77 6.71
C ALA A 99 -16.49 -13.62 5.52
N ARG A 100 -17.04 -14.81 5.75
CA ARG A 100 -17.62 -15.65 4.70
C ARG A 100 -18.78 -14.95 4.00
N GLU A 101 -19.67 -14.31 4.76
CA GLU A 101 -20.81 -13.60 4.19
C GLU A 101 -20.36 -12.48 3.24
N ILE A 102 -19.39 -11.67 3.67
CA ILE A 102 -18.87 -10.56 2.87
C ILE A 102 -18.04 -11.04 1.67
N MET A 103 -17.19 -12.05 1.85
CA MET A 103 -16.24 -12.50 0.83
C MET A 103 -16.81 -13.54 -0.13
N LYS A 104 -17.98 -14.13 0.14
CA LYS A 104 -18.64 -15.09 -0.75
C LYS A 104 -20.05 -14.68 -1.13
N THR A 105 -20.90 -14.37 -0.15
CA THR A 105 -22.32 -14.08 -0.42
C THR A 105 -22.50 -12.69 -1.02
N HIS A 106 -21.68 -11.72 -0.59
CA HIS A 106 -21.76 -10.32 -1.03
C HIS A 106 -20.44 -9.82 -1.65
N ASP A 107 -19.65 -10.74 -2.21
CA ASP A 107 -18.30 -10.50 -2.69
C ASP A 107 -18.23 -9.35 -3.71
N LEU A 108 -19.19 -9.27 -4.63
CA LEU A 108 -19.26 -8.22 -5.63
C LEU A 108 -19.45 -6.83 -5.01
N ALA A 109 -20.28 -6.70 -3.98
CA ALA A 109 -20.53 -5.43 -3.29
C ALA A 109 -19.30 -4.90 -2.54
N PHE A 110 -18.44 -5.82 -2.06
CA PHE A 110 -17.21 -5.51 -1.32
C PHE A 110 -15.93 -5.71 -2.15
N SER A 111 -16.07 -5.89 -3.47
CA SER A 111 -14.95 -6.18 -4.37
C SER A 111 -14.05 -4.98 -4.63
N ASN A 112 -14.58 -3.76 -4.48
CA ASN A 112 -13.85 -2.52 -4.72
C ASN A 112 -12.83 -2.20 -3.63
N ARG A 113 -11.71 -1.59 -4.03
CA ARG A 113 -10.65 -1.16 -3.12
C ARG A 113 -10.86 0.29 -2.68
N PRO A 114 -10.56 0.64 -1.42
CA PRO A 114 -10.51 2.04 -1.00
C PRO A 114 -9.50 2.82 -1.84
N LYS A 115 -9.87 4.04 -2.24
CA LYS A 115 -8.94 4.96 -2.92
C LYS A 115 -7.88 5.45 -1.95
N SER A 116 -6.64 5.54 -2.41
CA SER A 116 -5.53 6.11 -1.66
C SER A 116 -4.65 6.92 -2.59
N CYS A 117 -4.25 8.12 -2.15
CA CYS A 117 -3.39 8.98 -2.95
C CYS A 117 -2.03 8.35 -3.27
N ALA A 118 -1.51 7.50 -2.37
CA ALA A 118 -0.26 6.79 -2.61
C ALA A 118 -0.41 5.70 -3.67
N LEU A 119 -1.48 4.89 -3.60
CA LEU A 119 -1.76 3.87 -4.60
C LEU A 119 -1.97 4.49 -5.98
N GLU A 120 -2.71 5.60 -6.06
CA GLU A 120 -2.93 6.36 -7.29
C GLU A 120 -1.62 6.80 -7.95
N LYS A 121 -0.72 7.42 -7.16
CA LYS A 121 0.53 7.98 -7.66
C LYS A 121 1.60 6.94 -7.95
N LEU A 122 1.67 5.89 -7.14
CA LEU A 122 2.77 4.92 -7.17
C LEU A 122 2.43 3.64 -7.95
N LEU A 123 1.15 3.29 -8.10
CA LEU A 123 0.69 2.09 -8.82
C LEU A 123 -0.02 2.46 -10.12
N TYR A 124 0.56 3.39 -10.88
CA TYR A 124 0.14 3.72 -12.24
C TYR A 124 -1.34 4.08 -12.37
N ASN A 125 -1.87 4.89 -11.43
CA ASN A 125 -3.29 5.26 -11.41
C ASN A 125 -4.24 4.04 -11.39
N TYR A 126 -3.97 3.12 -10.47
CA TYR A 126 -4.77 1.90 -10.27
C TYR A 126 -4.79 0.97 -11.49
N ARG A 127 -3.67 0.91 -12.25
CA ARG A 127 -3.49 -0.03 -13.39
C ARG A 127 -2.90 -1.37 -12.94
N ASP A 128 -2.84 -1.63 -11.64
CA ASP A 128 -2.38 -2.90 -11.09
C ASP A 128 -3.54 -3.79 -10.60
N ILE A 129 -3.28 -5.07 -10.32
CA ILE A 129 -4.34 -6.01 -9.88
C ILE A 129 -4.70 -5.92 -8.38
N SER A 130 -3.90 -5.23 -7.57
CA SER A 130 -4.10 -5.12 -6.11
C SER A 130 -5.00 -3.95 -5.74
N SER A 131 -4.90 -2.82 -6.46
CA SER A 131 -5.59 -1.57 -6.17
C SER A 131 -6.63 -1.16 -7.23
N ALA A 132 -6.62 -1.76 -8.43
CA ALA A 132 -7.63 -1.49 -9.44
C ALA A 132 -9.06 -1.72 -8.92
N PRO A 133 -10.02 -0.85 -9.29
CA PRO A 133 -11.43 -1.09 -9.01
C PRO A 133 -11.89 -2.37 -9.72
N TYR A 134 -12.84 -3.07 -9.11
CA TYR A 134 -13.42 -4.25 -9.71
C TYR A 134 -14.16 -3.85 -11.00
N GLY A 135 -13.89 -4.60 -12.06
CA GLY A 135 -14.43 -4.33 -13.39
C GLY A 135 -13.76 -5.22 -14.43
N GLU A 136 -14.09 -4.98 -15.69
CA GLU A 136 -13.57 -5.76 -16.82
C GLU A 136 -12.04 -5.76 -16.85
N TYR A 137 -11.42 -4.57 -16.76
CA TYR A 137 -9.97 -4.43 -16.72
C TYR A 137 -9.31 -5.28 -15.61
N TRP A 138 -9.81 -5.20 -14.38
CA TRP A 138 -9.27 -5.98 -13.27
C TRP A 138 -9.41 -7.49 -13.52
N ARG A 139 -10.56 -7.94 -14.05
CA ARG A 139 -10.78 -9.36 -14.38
C ARG A 139 -9.81 -9.83 -15.46
N GLN A 140 -9.59 -9.02 -16.49
CA GLN A 140 -8.63 -9.27 -17.57
C GLN A 140 -7.21 -9.38 -17.03
N MET A 141 -6.72 -8.36 -16.29
CA MET A 141 -5.36 -8.37 -15.74
C MET A 141 -5.13 -9.51 -14.73
N LYS A 142 -6.13 -9.81 -13.89
CA LYS A 142 -6.09 -10.97 -12.98
C LYS A 142 -6.01 -12.28 -13.76
N SER A 143 -6.80 -12.43 -14.83
CA SER A 143 -6.75 -13.60 -15.71
C SER A 143 -5.35 -13.78 -16.30
N VAL A 144 -4.74 -12.71 -16.80
CA VAL A 144 -3.37 -12.72 -17.34
C VAL A 144 -2.38 -13.21 -16.29
N SER A 145 -2.43 -12.63 -15.09
CA SER A 145 -1.52 -13.02 -14.01
C SER A 145 -1.68 -14.49 -13.61
N VAL A 146 -2.91 -14.96 -13.41
CA VAL A 146 -3.17 -16.34 -12.97
C VAL A 146 -2.85 -17.35 -14.06
N LEU A 147 -3.28 -17.11 -15.29
CA LEU A 147 -3.16 -18.09 -16.38
C LEU A 147 -1.76 -18.15 -16.96
N HIS A 148 -1.02 -17.03 -17.00
CA HIS A 148 0.27 -16.99 -17.70
C HIS A 148 1.48 -16.84 -16.78
N LEU A 149 1.34 -16.21 -15.61
CA LEU A 149 2.47 -15.94 -14.71
C LEU A 149 2.49 -16.89 -13.51
N LEU A 150 1.32 -17.15 -12.92
CA LEU A 150 1.19 -17.85 -11.63
C LEU A 150 0.59 -19.26 -11.75
N ASN A 151 0.55 -19.82 -12.96
CA ASN A 151 0.05 -21.19 -13.16
C ASN A 151 1.07 -22.24 -12.64
N ASN A 152 0.58 -23.46 -12.38
CA ASN A 152 1.41 -24.54 -11.81
C ASN A 152 2.65 -24.87 -12.65
N LYS A 153 2.54 -24.88 -13.98
CA LYS A 153 3.66 -25.16 -14.88
C LYS A 153 4.76 -24.10 -14.73
N ARG A 154 4.38 -22.82 -14.67
CA ARG A 154 5.29 -21.68 -14.48
C ARG A 154 5.95 -21.71 -13.11
N VAL A 155 5.16 -21.91 -12.05
CA VAL A 155 5.71 -22.02 -10.69
C VAL A 155 6.72 -23.17 -10.60
N GLN A 156 6.46 -24.30 -11.27
CA GLN A 156 7.38 -25.43 -11.35
C GLN A 156 8.64 -25.12 -12.17
N SER A 157 8.55 -24.42 -13.30
CA SER A 157 9.74 -24.09 -14.11
C SER A 157 10.75 -23.25 -13.34
N TYR A 158 10.30 -22.39 -12.43
CA TYR A 158 11.18 -21.60 -11.55
C TYR A 158 11.83 -22.41 -10.40
N ARG A 159 11.73 -23.74 -10.39
CA ARG A 159 12.36 -24.60 -9.38
C ARG A 159 13.88 -24.44 -9.36
N ALA A 160 14.52 -24.43 -10.54
CA ALA A 160 15.96 -24.31 -10.64
C ALA A 160 16.47 -23.01 -10.01
N VAL A 161 15.77 -21.89 -10.25
CA VAL A 161 16.08 -20.59 -9.62
C VAL A 161 16.03 -20.69 -8.10
N ARG A 162 14.99 -21.29 -7.52
CA ARG A 162 14.85 -21.44 -6.07
C ARG A 162 15.94 -22.32 -5.48
N GLU A 163 16.27 -23.44 -6.13
CA GLU A 163 17.33 -24.36 -5.67
C GLU A 163 18.70 -23.69 -5.71
N GLU A 164 19.00 -22.94 -6.77
CA GLU A 164 20.26 -22.21 -6.91
C GLU A 164 20.42 -21.14 -5.83
N GLU A 165 19.42 -20.27 -5.61
CA GLU A 165 19.51 -19.24 -4.57
C GLU A 165 19.57 -19.83 -3.16
N THR A 166 18.84 -20.92 -2.92
CA THR A 166 18.87 -21.61 -1.63
C THR A 166 20.24 -22.21 -1.36
N LYS A 167 20.87 -22.82 -2.38
CA LYS A 167 22.23 -23.35 -2.27
C LYS A 167 23.22 -22.25 -1.91
N LEU A 168 23.15 -21.08 -2.57
CA LEU A 168 24.01 -19.93 -2.26
C LEU A 168 23.82 -19.44 -0.82
N MET A 169 22.59 -19.38 -0.33
CA MET A 169 22.31 -19.02 1.07
C MET A 169 22.92 -20.03 2.05
N VAL A 170 22.74 -21.33 1.81
CA VAL A 170 23.29 -22.40 2.66
C VAL A 170 24.82 -22.37 2.67
N GLU A 171 25.45 -22.15 1.52
CA GLU A 171 26.90 -22.00 1.43
C GLU A 171 27.41 -20.79 2.23
N LYS A 172 26.67 -19.67 2.23
CA LYS A 172 27.02 -18.50 3.03
C LYS A 172 26.92 -18.80 4.53
N ILE A 173 25.86 -19.51 4.97
CA ILE A 173 25.72 -19.96 6.36
C ILE A 173 26.90 -20.86 6.75
N ARG A 174 27.24 -21.84 5.91
CA ARG A 174 28.36 -22.75 6.15
C ARG A 174 29.71 -22.03 6.28
N LYS A 175 29.93 -20.98 5.47
CA LYS A 175 31.15 -20.15 5.54
C LYS A 175 31.20 -19.27 6.79
N SER A 176 30.05 -18.94 7.37
CA SER A 176 29.95 -18.16 8.60
C SER A 176 29.97 -18.99 9.88
N CYS A 177 30.21 -20.32 9.80
CA CYS A 177 30.32 -21.19 10.96
C CYS A 177 31.35 -20.66 11.97
N GLY A 178 30.95 -20.54 13.23
CA GLY A 178 31.77 -19.93 14.30
C GLY A 178 31.54 -18.44 14.52
N THR A 179 30.73 -17.78 13.68
CA THR A 179 30.27 -16.39 13.89
C THR A 179 28.74 -16.33 13.92
N GLY A 180 28.18 -15.34 14.61
CA GLY A 180 26.73 -15.09 14.59
C GLY A 180 26.26 -14.71 13.17
N VAL A 181 25.17 -15.33 12.71
CA VAL A 181 24.60 -15.07 11.37
C VAL A 181 23.22 -14.43 11.50
N ASN A 182 23.01 -13.33 10.78
CA ASN A 182 21.68 -12.72 10.67
C ASN A 182 20.83 -13.46 9.62
N LEU A 183 20.05 -14.44 10.07
CA LEU A 183 19.16 -15.21 9.19
C LEU A 183 18.07 -14.34 8.55
N SER A 184 17.59 -13.30 9.23
CA SER A 184 16.57 -12.40 8.67
C SER A 184 17.08 -11.71 7.41
N GLU A 185 18.32 -11.21 7.43
CA GLU A 185 18.94 -10.60 6.25
C GLU A 185 19.13 -11.60 5.11
N LEU A 186 19.53 -12.84 5.43
CA LEU A 186 19.70 -13.90 4.45
C LEU A 186 18.38 -14.28 3.77
N PHE A 187 17.29 -14.40 4.52
CA PHE A 187 15.98 -14.71 3.95
C PHE A 187 15.39 -13.57 3.11
N VAL A 188 15.60 -12.32 3.53
CA VAL A 188 15.27 -11.14 2.69
C VAL A 188 15.99 -11.23 1.36
N ARG A 189 17.30 -11.47 1.41
CA ARG A 189 18.13 -11.55 0.21
C ARG A 189 17.72 -12.71 -0.69
N LEU A 190 17.55 -13.92 -0.14
CA LEU A 190 17.08 -15.09 -0.87
C LEU A 190 15.76 -14.80 -1.59
N THR A 191 14.77 -14.28 -0.87
CA THR A 191 13.46 -13.96 -1.44
C THR A 191 13.59 -12.92 -2.55
N ASN A 192 14.36 -11.86 -2.32
CA ASN A 192 14.56 -10.80 -3.31
C ASN A 192 15.26 -11.33 -4.57
N ASP A 193 16.32 -12.11 -4.42
CA ASP A 193 17.08 -12.67 -5.54
C ASP A 193 16.22 -13.63 -6.37
N VAL A 194 15.42 -14.50 -5.74
CA VAL A 194 14.46 -15.38 -6.43
C VAL A 194 13.43 -14.55 -7.19
N VAL A 195 12.79 -13.58 -6.54
CA VAL A 195 11.71 -12.79 -7.13
C VAL A 195 12.23 -11.90 -8.25
N CYS A 196 13.41 -11.29 -8.10
CA CYS A 196 14.05 -10.51 -9.16
C CYS A 196 14.32 -11.38 -10.39
N ARG A 197 14.83 -12.60 -10.22
CA ARG A 197 15.08 -13.50 -11.35
C ARG A 197 13.78 -13.93 -12.04
N VAL A 198 12.75 -14.25 -11.27
CA VAL A 198 11.45 -14.69 -11.81
C VAL A 198 10.68 -13.55 -12.48
N ALA A 199 10.74 -12.35 -11.91
CA ALA A 199 9.94 -11.21 -12.37
C ALA A 199 10.66 -10.30 -13.36
N LEU A 200 12.00 -10.23 -13.31
CA LEU A 200 12.83 -9.26 -14.06
C LEU A 200 14.00 -9.92 -14.82
N GLY A 201 14.11 -11.26 -14.80
CA GLY A 201 15.13 -12.01 -15.53
C GLY A 201 16.55 -11.97 -14.97
N ARG A 202 16.82 -11.17 -13.92
CA ARG A 202 18.18 -11.02 -13.35
C ARG A 202 18.17 -10.63 -11.87
N LYS A 203 19.30 -10.83 -11.18
CA LYS A 203 19.51 -10.33 -9.82
C LYS A 203 19.92 -8.86 -9.83
N TYR A 204 19.52 -8.16 -8.77
CA TYR A 204 19.96 -6.80 -8.48
C TYR A 204 20.79 -6.81 -7.20
N GLY A 205 22.04 -7.30 -7.32
CA GLY A 205 23.03 -7.32 -6.24
C GLY A 205 23.77 -5.98 -6.12
N GLU A 206 24.57 -5.81 -5.07
CA GLU A 206 25.24 -4.52 -4.75
C GLU A 206 26.10 -3.98 -5.91
N GLU A 207 26.77 -4.85 -6.67
CA GLU A 207 27.65 -4.49 -7.78
C GLU A 207 26.90 -4.22 -9.10
N SER A 208 25.66 -4.72 -9.26
CA SER A 208 24.88 -4.62 -10.51
C SER A 208 23.77 -3.57 -10.46
N GLY A 209 23.96 -2.49 -9.70
CA GLY A 209 22.95 -1.44 -9.49
C GLY A 209 21.88 -1.80 -8.46
N GLY A 210 22.04 -2.92 -7.75
CA GLY A 210 21.11 -3.39 -6.73
C GLY A 210 20.99 -2.50 -5.51
N LYS A 211 22.03 -1.75 -5.16
CA LYS A 211 21.94 -0.74 -4.10
C LYS A 211 20.87 0.30 -4.43
N ARG A 212 20.91 0.88 -5.64
CA ARG A 212 19.91 1.85 -6.12
C ARG A 212 18.52 1.22 -6.15
N PHE A 213 18.40 -0.01 -6.65
CA PHE A 213 17.12 -0.72 -6.67
C PHE A 213 16.54 -0.95 -5.27
N LYS A 214 17.36 -1.42 -4.32
CA LYS A 214 16.95 -1.66 -2.93
C LYS A 214 16.53 -0.37 -2.22
N GLU A 215 17.27 0.72 -2.41
CA GLU A 215 16.91 2.05 -1.88
C GLU A 215 15.58 2.54 -2.46
N LEU A 216 15.38 2.39 -3.76
CA LEU A 216 14.16 2.79 -4.45
C LEU A 216 12.95 1.96 -4.00
N LEU A 217 13.13 0.64 -3.85
CA LEU A 217 12.11 -0.26 -3.32
C LEU A 217 11.76 0.06 -1.86
N GLY A 218 12.76 0.42 -1.05
CA GLY A 218 12.55 0.86 0.34
C GLY A 218 11.69 2.11 0.40
N LYS A 219 12.01 3.14 -0.40
CA LYS A 219 11.21 4.37 -0.51
C LYS A 219 9.78 4.08 -0.98
N LEU A 220 9.61 3.21 -1.98
CA LEU A 220 8.29 2.82 -2.49
C LEU A 220 7.46 2.13 -1.38
N THR A 221 8.06 1.19 -0.66
CA THR A 221 7.41 0.45 0.43
C THR A 221 7.00 1.37 1.58
N GLU A 222 7.88 2.29 1.98
CA GLU A 222 7.59 3.29 3.01
C GLU A 222 6.39 4.16 2.61
N LEU A 223 6.35 4.63 1.37
CA LEU A 223 5.24 5.45 0.88
C LEU A 223 3.94 4.65 0.72
N LEU A 224 3.99 3.39 0.27
CA LEU A 224 2.77 2.58 0.16
C LEU A 224 2.18 2.23 1.53
N GLY A 225 3.02 2.07 2.57
CA GLY A 225 2.59 1.79 3.94
C GLY A 225 2.22 3.01 4.78
N GLY A 226 2.31 4.22 4.21
CA GLY A 226 2.12 5.48 4.93
C GLY A 226 0.66 5.80 5.28
N PHE A 227 0.49 6.62 6.32
CA PHE A 227 -0.81 7.21 6.68
C PHE A 227 -0.94 8.61 6.06
N TYR A 228 -2.00 8.84 5.28
CA TYR A 228 -2.18 10.08 4.54
C TYR A 228 -3.44 10.84 4.94
N ILE A 229 -3.27 12.07 5.42
CA ILE A 229 -4.37 12.94 5.86
C ILE A 229 -5.41 13.10 4.74
N ARG A 230 -4.97 13.21 3.47
CA ARG A 230 -5.85 13.36 2.30
C ARG A 230 -6.84 12.21 2.16
N ASP A 231 -6.44 10.98 2.50
CA ASP A 231 -7.27 9.78 2.35
C ASP A 231 -8.43 9.78 3.36
N TYR A 232 -8.23 10.36 4.54
CA TYR A 232 -9.24 10.44 5.60
C TYR A 232 -9.96 11.80 5.66
N PHE A 233 -9.33 12.87 5.18
CA PHE A 233 -9.85 14.23 5.17
C PHE A 233 -9.56 14.89 3.80
N PRO A 234 -10.37 14.61 2.76
CA PRO A 234 -10.10 15.11 1.41
C PRO A 234 -9.94 16.63 1.31
N LYS A 235 -10.69 17.39 2.11
CA LYS A 235 -10.60 18.86 2.19
C LYS A 235 -9.25 19.37 2.71
N LEU A 236 -8.51 18.55 3.44
CA LEU A 236 -7.17 18.85 3.94
C LEU A 236 -6.06 18.32 3.02
N GLY A 237 -6.41 17.91 1.79
CA GLY A 237 -5.45 17.38 0.82
C GLY A 237 -4.33 18.36 0.45
N TRP A 238 -4.53 19.67 0.61
CA TRP A 238 -3.48 20.67 0.37
C TRP A 238 -2.25 20.52 1.29
N LEU A 239 -2.40 19.89 2.47
CA LEU A 239 -1.30 19.64 3.40
C LEU A 239 -0.23 18.72 2.81
N SER A 240 -0.58 17.79 1.92
CA SER A 240 0.42 16.92 1.28
C SER A 240 1.33 17.69 0.31
N ARG A 241 0.84 18.79 -0.26
CA ARG A 241 1.65 19.69 -1.10
C ARG A 241 2.61 20.53 -0.26
N VAL A 242 2.10 21.11 0.84
CA VAL A 242 2.91 21.96 1.74
C VAL A 242 3.99 21.15 2.46
N SER A 243 3.70 19.91 2.85
CA SER A 243 4.68 18.99 3.45
C SER A 243 5.69 18.41 2.46
N GLY A 244 5.55 18.69 1.14
CA GLY A 244 6.41 18.13 0.10
C GLY A 244 6.16 16.64 -0.20
N LEU A 245 5.18 16.02 0.46
CA LEU A 245 4.86 14.60 0.29
C LEU A 245 4.40 14.29 -1.14
N ASP A 246 3.61 15.17 -1.75
CA ASP A 246 3.17 15.00 -3.14
C ASP A 246 4.36 14.90 -4.10
N GLY A 247 5.33 15.81 -3.97
CA GLY A 247 6.55 15.81 -4.78
C GLY A 247 7.45 14.61 -4.48
N ARG A 248 7.51 14.15 -3.22
CA ARG A 248 8.23 12.93 -2.85
C ARG A 248 7.64 11.69 -3.54
N MET A 249 6.31 11.55 -3.55
CA MET A 249 5.62 10.45 -4.24
C MET A 249 5.86 10.49 -5.75
N GLU A 250 5.74 11.67 -6.36
CA GLU A 250 5.97 11.85 -7.80
C GLU A 250 7.42 11.53 -8.21
N LYS A 251 8.39 11.94 -7.38
CA LYS A 251 9.80 11.59 -7.58
C LYS A 251 10.02 10.08 -7.54
N VAL A 252 9.48 9.39 -6.53
CA VAL A 252 9.62 7.93 -6.41
C VAL A 252 8.90 7.20 -7.54
N ALA A 253 7.70 7.65 -7.92
CA ALA A 253 6.97 7.10 -9.06
C ALA A 253 7.79 7.19 -10.35
N LYS A 254 8.39 8.37 -10.61
CA LYS A 254 9.24 8.59 -11.79
C LYS A 254 10.51 7.74 -11.76
N GLU A 255 11.22 7.69 -10.64
CA GLU A 255 12.44 6.87 -10.50
C GLU A 255 12.15 5.38 -10.72
N PHE A 256 11.00 4.88 -10.23
CA PHE A 256 10.57 3.49 -10.43
C PHE A 256 10.11 3.24 -11.87
N ASP A 257 9.44 4.21 -12.48
CA ASP A 257 9.04 4.12 -13.88
C ASP A 257 10.24 4.02 -14.81
N GLU A 258 11.25 4.89 -14.62
CA GLU A 258 12.50 4.86 -15.38
C GLU A 258 13.24 3.52 -15.21
N PHE A 259 13.23 2.97 -13.99
CA PHE A 259 13.80 1.66 -13.71
C PHE A 259 13.10 0.55 -14.51
N LEU A 260 11.76 0.45 -14.42
CA LEU A 260 11.00 -0.57 -15.12
C LEU A 260 11.07 -0.38 -16.64
N GLU A 261 11.10 0.85 -17.12
CA GLU A 261 11.28 1.16 -18.54
C GLU A 261 12.63 0.64 -19.06
N GLY A 262 13.70 0.80 -18.25
CA GLY A 262 15.00 0.19 -18.53
C GLY A 262 14.92 -1.34 -18.60
N VAL A 263 14.22 -1.99 -17.66
CA VAL A 263 13.99 -3.44 -17.68
C VAL A 263 13.28 -3.87 -18.96
N LEU A 264 12.18 -3.21 -19.33
CA LEU A 264 11.44 -3.56 -20.53
C LEU A 264 12.29 -3.40 -21.79
N ARG A 265 13.08 -2.32 -21.88
CA ARG A 265 13.99 -2.07 -23.01
C ARG A 265 15.06 -3.14 -23.12
N ASP A 266 15.66 -3.55 -22.00
CA ASP A 266 16.68 -4.60 -21.97
C ASP A 266 16.13 -5.93 -22.52
N HIS A 267 14.90 -6.31 -22.15
CA HIS A 267 14.25 -7.53 -22.65
C HIS A 267 13.86 -7.42 -24.13
N MET A 268 13.39 -6.25 -24.59
CA MET A 268 13.04 -6.04 -26.00
C MET A 268 14.26 -6.10 -26.93
N ASN A 269 15.42 -5.60 -26.48
CA ASN A 269 16.66 -5.61 -27.26
C ASN A 269 17.35 -6.98 -27.26
N THR A 270 17.05 -7.80 -26.27
CA THR A 270 17.60 -9.13 -26.10
C THR A 270 16.76 -10.08 -26.95
N ASN A 271 17.08 -10.21 -28.24
CA ASN A 271 16.40 -11.13 -29.15
C ASN A 271 16.80 -12.58 -28.86
N LYS A 272 16.43 -13.08 -27.68
CA LYS A 272 16.66 -14.46 -27.29
C LYS A 272 15.48 -15.30 -27.74
N ASN A 273 15.76 -16.33 -28.53
CA ASN A 273 14.92 -17.52 -28.57
C ASN A 273 15.11 -18.25 -27.23
N VAL A 274 14.51 -17.70 -26.17
CA VAL A 274 14.50 -18.33 -24.84
C VAL A 274 13.48 -19.47 -24.87
N ASP A 275 13.87 -20.64 -24.40
CA ASP A 275 12.95 -21.74 -24.19
C ASP A 275 11.81 -21.29 -23.28
N ASP A 276 10.60 -21.80 -23.51
CA ASP A 276 9.43 -21.34 -22.77
C ASP A 276 9.61 -21.49 -21.25
N GLU A 277 10.38 -22.49 -20.80
CA GLU A 277 10.63 -22.76 -19.38
C GLU A 277 11.58 -21.76 -18.70
N GLU A 278 12.40 -21.06 -19.48
CA GLU A 278 13.37 -20.08 -19.01
C GLU A 278 12.83 -18.64 -18.99
N LYS A 279 11.64 -18.39 -19.56
CA LYS A 279 11.04 -17.06 -19.62
C LYS A 279 10.65 -16.52 -18.23
N ASP A 280 11.06 -15.29 -17.97
CA ASP A 280 10.58 -14.51 -16.82
C ASP A 280 9.24 -13.82 -17.12
N PHE A 281 8.68 -13.11 -16.13
CA PHE A 281 7.39 -12.43 -16.29
C PHE A 281 7.42 -11.29 -17.32
N VAL A 282 8.56 -10.61 -17.49
CA VAL A 282 8.68 -9.55 -18.50
C VAL A 282 8.59 -10.14 -19.89
N ASP A 283 9.32 -11.23 -20.14
CA ASP A 283 9.29 -11.95 -21.42
C ASP A 283 7.87 -12.41 -21.77
N ILE A 284 7.17 -13.00 -20.80
CA ILE A 284 5.80 -13.51 -21.00
C ILE A 284 4.84 -12.36 -21.31
N LEU A 285 4.89 -11.26 -20.55
CA LEU A 285 3.99 -10.11 -20.75
C LEU A 285 4.26 -9.39 -22.08
N LEU A 286 5.53 -9.23 -22.45
CA LEU A 286 5.90 -8.65 -23.76
C LEU A 286 5.53 -9.57 -24.92
N TRP A 287 5.62 -10.88 -24.75
CA TRP A 287 5.15 -11.85 -25.74
C TRP A 287 3.63 -11.77 -25.92
N ILE A 288 2.87 -11.78 -24.84
CA ILE A 288 1.40 -11.62 -24.86
C ILE A 288 0.99 -10.33 -25.57
N GLN A 289 1.68 -9.21 -25.28
CA GLN A 289 1.42 -7.93 -25.90
C GLN A 289 1.70 -7.95 -27.41
N ARG A 290 2.83 -8.54 -27.85
CA ARG A 290 3.24 -8.57 -29.26
C ARG A 290 2.33 -9.45 -30.11
N GLU A 291 2.02 -10.64 -29.61
CA GLU A 291 1.21 -11.63 -30.34
C GLU A 291 -0.30 -11.35 -30.25
N ASN A 292 -0.72 -10.35 -29.47
CA ASN A 292 -2.12 -9.99 -29.24
C ASN A 292 -3.00 -11.22 -28.91
N LEU A 293 -2.47 -12.12 -28.08
CA LEU A 293 -3.08 -13.44 -27.78
C LEU A 293 -4.38 -13.36 -27.00
N LEU A 294 -4.62 -12.19 -26.42
CA LEU A 294 -5.79 -11.89 -25.64
C LEU A 294 -6.68 -11.06 -26.55
N GLY A 295 -7.99 -11.32 -26.58
CA GLY A 295 -8.96 -10.50 -27.32
C GLY A 295 -9.06 -9.04 -26.84
N PHE A 296 -8.08 -8.54 -26.08
CA PHE A 296 -7.89 -7.19 -25.59
C PHE A 296 -6.38 -6.87 -25.54
N SER A 297 -6.02 -5.60 -25.70
CA SER A 297 -4.62 -5.18 -25.66
C SER A 297 -4.15 -4.90 -24.23
N ILE A 298 -2.94 -5.38 -23.90
CA ILE A 298 -2.22 -4.98 -22.68
C ILE A 298 -1.27 -3.84 -23.06
N ASP A 299 -1.45 -2.68 -22.47
CA ASP A 299 -0.53 -1.55 -22.68
C ASP A 299 0.73 -1.67 -21.82
N ARG A 300 1.77 -0.93 -22.21
CA ARG A 300 3.06 -0.92 -21.53
C ARG A 300 2.94 -0.51 -20.06
N THR A 301 2.03 0.42 -19.75
CA THR A 301 1.72 0.84 -18.39
C THR A 301 1.17 -0.31 -17.54
N SER A 302 0.24 -1.10 -18.06
CA SER A 302 -0.29 -2.27 -17.36
C SER A 302 0.78 -3.34 -17.15
N ILE A 303 1.69 -3.54 -18.12
CA ILE A 303 2.84 -4.45 -17.95
C ILE A 303 3.71 -4.00 -16.77
N LYS A 304 4.09 -2.71 -16.73
CA LYS A 304 4.89 -2.15 -15.61
C LYS A 304 4.16 -2.28 -14.28
N ALA A 305 2.86 -1.99 -14.24
CA ALA A 305 2.04 -2.10 -13.05
C ALA A 305 1.91 -3.55 -12.54
N LEU A 306 1.76 -4.53 -13.45
CA LEU A 306 1.71 -5.95 -13.12
C LEU A 306 3.05 -6.44 -12.55
N ILE A 307 4.17 -6.12 -13.22
CA ILE A 307 5.51 -6.48 -12.74
C ILE A 307 5.73 -5.89 -11.34
N LEU A 308 5.41 -4.61 -11.15
CA LEU A 308 5.58 -3.93 -9.87
C LEU A 308 4.79 -4.59 -8.76
N VAL A 309 3.49 -4.84 -8.96
CA VAL A 309 2.64 -5.43 -7.92
C VAL A 309 3.00 -6.87 -7.62
N ILE A 310 3.30 -7.67 -8.63
CA ILE A 310 3.70 -9.06 -8.41
C ILE A 310 5.01 -9.10 -7.63
N PHE A 311 6.00 -8.31 -8.06
CA PHE A 311 7.28 -8.15 -7.35
C PHE A 311 7.07 -7.72 -5.89
N PHE A 312 6.25 -6.70 -5.67
CA PHE A 312 5.97 -6.14 -4.34
C PHE A 312 5.23 -7.14 -3.43
N LEU A 313 4.21 -7.83 -3.95
CA LEU A 313 3.48 -8.86 -3.23
C LEU A 313 4.43 -9.99 -2.79
N PHE A 314 5.29 -10.50 -3.67
CA PHE A 314 6.22 -11.55 -3.29
C PHE A 314 7.20 -11.10 -2.21
N VAL A 315 7.77 -9.89 -2.33
CA VAL A 315 8.76 -9.39 -1.35
C VAL A 315 8.11 -9.15 0.03
N LEU A 316 6.94 -8.53 0.10
CA LEU A 316 6.29 -8.23 1.38
C LEU A 316 5.73 -9.46 2.09
N PHE A 317 5.09 -10.38 1.37
CA PHE A 317 4.45 -11.55 1.98
C PHE A 317 5.50 -12.56 2.46
N HIS A 318 6.56 -12.80 1.70
CA HIS A 318 7.60 -13.76 2.10
C HIS A 318 8.50 -13.24 3.22
N HIS A 319 8.83 -11.94 3.25
CA HIS A 319 9.68 -11.40 4.31
C HIS A 319 9.07 -11.61 5.70
N ASN A 320 7.75 -11.40 5.83
CA ASN A 320 7.05 -11.58 7.08
C ASN A 320 6.81 -13.07 7.40
N HIS A 321 6.29 -13.86 6.45
CA HIS A 321 5.95 -15.27 6.71
C HIS A 321 7.15 -16.15 7.03
N ILE A 322 8.25 -16.01 6.29
CA ILE A 322 9.46 -16.82 6.52
C ILE A 322 10.01 -16.52 7.91
N TYR A 323 10.06 -15.25 8.31
CA TYR A 323 10.50 -14.87 9.64
C TYR A 323 9.65 -15.51 10.75
N TYR A 324 8.31 -15.45 10.66
CA TYR A 324 7.43 -16.04 11.68
C TYR A 324 7.54 -17.56 11.76
N ILE A 325 7.70 -18.25 10.64
CA ILE A 325 7.86 -19.71 10.61
C ILE A 325 9.17 -20.11 11.30
N TYR A 326 10.29 -19.45 10.99
CA TYR A 326 11.58 -19.79 11.59
C TYR A 326 11.67 -19.36 13.05
N PHE A 327 11.19 -18.17 13.41
CA PHE A 327 11.12 -17.78 14.82
C PHE A 327 10.31 -18.80 15.62
N GLY A 328 9.16 -19.24 15.10
CA GLY A 328 8.35 -20.29 15.70
C GLY A 328 9.06 -21.66 15.82
N LEU A 329 9.96 -22.00 14.90
CA LEU A 329 10.77 -23.23 14.94
C LEU A 329 11.96 -23.16 15.91
N PHE A 330 12.48 -21.96 16.21
CA PHE A 330 13.58 -21.78 17.17
C PHE A 330 13.10 -21.54 18.60
N THR A 331 11.85 -21.12 18.79
CA THR A 331 11.27 -20.88 20.12
C THR A 331 10.44 -22.04 20.68
N ASN A 332 10.17 -23.08 19.89
CA ASN A 332 9.47 -24.30 20.31
C ASN A 332 10.39 -25.51 20.15
#